data_AF-A0A173UGH1-F1
#
_entry.id   AF-A0A173UGH1-F1
#
_cell.length_a   1.000
_cell.length_b   1.000
_cell.length_c   1.000
_cell.angle_alpha   90.00
_cell.angle_beta   90.00
_cell.angle_gamma   90.00
#
_symmetry.space_group_name_H-M   'P 1'
#
loop_
_entity.id
_entity.type
_entity.pdbx_description
1 polymer ?
#
loop_
_entity_poly.entity_id
_entity_poly.type
_entity_poly.pdbx_seq_one_letter_code
_entity_poly.pdbx_strand_id
1 'polypeptide(L)'
;MQYSSDAPDASLCYWTTVDEANRITTLNDYMDKLALSKDWGNRNTVKVARIPAGIEVKYAVGTAREQLLIADPRPGGGVQYLFNQFDTDWITEIRSFSN
;
A
#
# COMPACT_ATOMS: atom_id res chain seq x y z
N MET A 1 -6.49 -4.55 -15.48
CA MET A 1 -7.17 -5.64 -14.76
C MET A 1 -7.78 -5.03 -13.51
N GLN A 2 -9.08 -5.22 -13.27
CA GLN A 2 -9.74 -4.78 -12.05
C GLN A 2 -9.76 -5.98 -11.11
N TYR A 3 -8.98 -5.92 -10.03
CA TYR A 3 -8.98 -6.96 -9.01
C TYR A 3 -10.19 -6.75 -8.09
N SER A 4 -11.09 -7.73 -8.07
CA SER A 4 -12.18 -7.81 -7.09
C SER A 4 -11.71 -8.67 -5.93
N SER A 5 -11.99 -8.26 -4.70
CA SER A 5 -11.77 -9.09 -3.50
C SER A 5 -13.11 -9.67 -3.06
N ASP A 6 -13.06 -10.90 -2.56
CA ASP A 6 -14.22 -11.60 -1.99
C ASP A 6 -14.49 -11.20 -0.51
N ALA A 7 -13.78 -10.20 0.03
CA ALA A 7 -13.92 -9.73 1.41
C ALA A 7 -14.73 -8.41 1.45
N PRO A 8 -16.03 -8.44 1.79
CA PRO A 8 -16.89 -7.24 1.78
C PRO A 8 -16.54 -6.20 2.86
N ASP A 9 -15.88 -6.61 3.96
CA ASP A 9 -15.62 -5.75 5.13
C ASP A 9 -14.16 -5.32 5.30
N ALA A 10 -13.23 -5.90 4.53
CA ALA A 10 -11.84 -5.46 4.54
C ALA A 10 -11.66 -4.41 3.43
N SER A 11 -11.60 -3.13 3.79
CA SER A 11 -11.19 -2.10 2.84
C SER A 11 -9.90 -2.57 2.15
N LEU A 12 -9.92 -2.66 0.82
CA LEU A 12 -8.81 -3.12 -0.01
C LEU A 12 -7.57 -2.25 0.21
N CYS A 13 -6.79 -2.56 1.25
CA CYS A 13 -5.51 -1.90 1.50
C CYS A 13 -4.47 -2.55 0.61
N TYR A 14 -3.79 -1.74 -0.21
CA TYR A 14 -2.58 -2.18 -0.88
C TYR A 14 -1.42 -2.23 0.13
N TRP A 15 -0.66 -3.30 0.08
CA TRP A 15 0.52 -3.55 0.91
C TRP A 15 1.78 -3.51 0.07
N THR A 16 2.94 -3.42 0.72
CA THR A 16 4.24 -3.60 0.07
C THR A 16 5.17 -4.38 1.00
N THR A 17 6.31 -4.83 0.50
CA THR A 17 7.29 -5.55 1.33
C THR A 17 7.99 -4.59 2.29
N VAL A 18 8.53 -5.12 3.38
CA VAL A 18 9.35 -4.32 4.31
C VAL A 18 10.56 -3.70 3.59
N ASP A 19 11.16 -4.42 2.65
CA ASP A 19 12.28 -3.90 1.85
C ASP A 19 11.89 -2.71 0.98
N GLU A 20 10.72 -2.75 0.33
CA GLU A 20 10.21 -1.62 -0.46
C GLU A 20 9.80 -0.44 0.42
N ALA A 21 9.18 -0.72 1.58
CA ALA A 21 8.77 0.29 2.54
C ALA A 21 9.99 1.01 3.17
N ASN A 22 11.06 0.29 3.50
CA ASN A 22 12.27 0.88 4.07
C ASN A 22 13.03 1.80 3.10
N ARG A 23 12.73 1.73 1.79
CA ARG A 23 13.27 2.66 0.78
C ARG A 23 12.49 3.97 0.68
N ILE A 24 11.37 4.09 1.39
CA ILE A 24 10.54 5.29 1.44
C ILE A 24 10.99 6.11 2.64
N THR A 25 11.64 7.24 2.38
CA THR A 25 12.23 8.07 3.43
C THR A 25 11.43 9.33 3.72
N THR A 26 10.60 9.75 2.75
CA THR A 26 9.75 10.93 2.87
C THR A 26 8.31 10.63 2.43
N LEU A 27 7.38 11.49 2.85
CA LEU A 27 6.00 11.44 2.35
C LEU A 27 5.95 11.64 0.82
N ASN A 28 6.85 12.46 0.26
CA ASN A 28 6.89 12.66 -1.18
C ASN A 28 7.36 11.39 -1.92
N ASP A 29 8.35 10.67 -1.38
CA ASP A 29 8.78 9.38 -1.94
C ASP A 29 7.62 8.38 -1.96
N TYR A 30 6.84 8.35 -0.86
CA TYR A 30 5.66 7.50 -0.73
C TYR A 30 4.63 7.83 -1.82
N MET A 31 4.32 9.12 -1.98
CA MET A 31 3.36 9.60 -2.98
C MET A 31 3.84 9.33 -4.41
N ASP A 32 5.12 9.54 -4.69
CA ASP A 32 5.72 9.28 -6.00
C ASP A 32 5.67 7.79 -6.32
N LYS A 33 6.15 6.94 -5.41
CA LYS A 33 6.14 5.47 -5.60
C LYS A 33 4.74 4.92 -5.85
N LEU A 34 3.73 5.43 -5.15
CA LEU A 34 2.36 4.93 -5.25
C LEU A 34 1.48 5.69 -6.25
N ALA A 35 2.06 6.65 -6.97
CA ALA A 35 1.35 7.53 -7.89
C ALA A 35 0.12 8.21 -7.25
N LEU A 36 0.28 8.72 -6.03
CA LEU A 36 -0.79 9.36 -5.26
C LEU A 36 -0.72 10.88 -5.42
N SER A 37 -1.80 11.48 -5.92
CA SER A 37 -1.97 12.94 -5.90
C SER A 37 -1.95 13.48 -4.47
N LYS A 38 -1.46 14.70 -4.29
CA LYS A 38 -1.56 15.48 -3.03
C LYS A 38 -2.99 15.63 -2.50
N ASP A 39 -3.99 15.54 -3.37
CA ASP A 39 -5.40 15.70 -3.00
C ASP A 39 -6.02 14.41 -2.41
N TRP A 40 -5.28 13.29 -2.37
CA TRP A 40 -5.76 12.02 -1.84
C TRP A 40 -5.98 12.05 -0.30
N GLY A 41 -5.56 13.12 0.37
CA GLY A 41 -5.79 13.33 1.79
C GLY A 41 -4.69 12.76 2.69
N ASN A 42 -4.94 12.76 4.00
CA ASN A 42 -3.87 12.54 4.98
C ASN A 42 -3.30 11.11 4.93
N ARG A 43 -1.97 11.00 5.07
CA ARG A 43 -1.21 9.74 5.00
C ARG A 43 -0.22 9.64 6.15
N ASN A 44 -0.76 9.80 7.35
CA ASN A 44 0.02 9.87 8.58
C ASN A 44 0.02 8.58 9.39
N THR A 45 -0.56 7.48 8.87
CA THR A 45 -0.57 6.18 9.56
C THR A 45 0.20 5.14 8.76
N VAL A 46 1.11 4.45 9.43
CA VAL A 46 1.84 3.29 8.90
C VAL A 46 1.41 2.05 9.69
N LYS A 47 1.07 0.98 8.97
CA LYS A 47 0.74 -0.33 9.55
C LYS A 47 1.78 -1.35 9.10
N VAL A 48 2.29 -2.15 10.03
CA VAL A 48 3.17 -3.29 9.73
C VAL A 48 2.44 -4.56 10.09
N ALA A 49 2.44 -5.52 9.18
CA ALA A 49 1.83 -6.82 9.38
C ALA A 49 2.84 -7.94 9.18
N ARG A 50 2.68 -9.02 9.94
CA ARG A 50 3.49 -10.23 9.86
C ARG A 50 2.58 -11.44 9.67
N ILE A 51 2.63 -12.00 8.47
CA ILE A 51 1.90 -13.23 8.15
C ILE A 51 2.65 -14.42 8.78
N PRO A 52 2.00 -15.27 9.60
CA PRO A 52 2.64 -16.44 10.18
C PRO A 52 3.16 -17.42 9.13
N ALA A 53 4.26 -18.10 9.44
CA ALA A 53 4.82 -19.12 8.55
C ALA A 53 3.85 -20.29 8.38
N GLY A 54 3.73 -20.79 7.15
CA GLY A 54 2.82 -21.89 6.81
C GLY A 54 1.38 -21.48 6.47
N ILE A 55 1.05 -20.19 6.54
CA ILE A 55 -0.24 -19.67 6.06
C ILE A 55 -0.18 -19.46 4.55
N GLU A 56 -1.07 -20.11 3.81
CA GLU A 56 -1.27 -19.86 2.39
C GLU A 56 -2.14 -18.61 2.20
N VAL A 57 -1.63 -17.65 1.45
CA VAL A 57 -2.34 -16.39 1.13
C VAL A 57 -2.44 -16.19 -0.37
N LYS A 58 -3.64 -15.84 -0.84
CA LYS A 58 -3.87 -15.45 -2.23
C LYS A 58 -3.75 -13.94 -2.34
N TYR A 59 -2.91 -13.48 -3.27
CA TYR A 59 -2.71 -12.06 -3.53
C TYR A 59 -2.45 -11.77 -5.00
N ALA A 60 -2.78 -10.54 -5.40
CA ALA A 60 -2.28 -9.92 -6.61
C ALA A 60 -0.99 -9.16 -6.31
N VAL A 61 -0.07 -9.15 -7.26
CA VAL A 61 1.08 -8.23 -7.24
C VAL A 61 1.10 -7.42 -8.52
N GLY A 62 1.45 -6.14 -8.39
CA GLY A 62 1.60 -5.24 -9.51
C GLY A 62 2.47 -4.04 -9.13
N THR A 63 2.67 -3.16 -10.10
CA THR A 63 3.40 -1.92 -9.92
C THR A 63 2.44 -0.75 -10.09
N ALA A 64 2.55 0.24 -9.21
CA ALA A 64 1.78 1.48 -9.32
C ALA A 64 2.06 2.14 -10.68
N ARG A 65 1.00 2.37 -11.46
CA ARG A 65 1.11 3.01 -12.77
C ARG A 65 1.35 4.51 -12.58
N GLU A 66 2.21 5.09 -13.40
CA GLU A 66 2.44 6.53 -13.47
C GLU A 66 1.13 7.33 -13.67
N GLN A 67 1.08 8.51 -13.06
CA GLN A 67 0.03 9.51 -13.25
C GLN A 67 0.69 10.81 -13.73
N LEU A 68 0.93 10.91 -15.03
CA LEU A 68 1.63 12.06 -15.62
C LEU A 68 0.71 13.22 -16.04
N LEU A 69 -0.58 12.93 -16.24
CA LEU A 69 -1.57 13.89 -16.77
C LEU A 69 -2.42 14.54 -15.66
N ILE A 70 -1.81 14.79 -14.51
CA ILE A 70 -2.42 15.50 -13.38
C ILE A 70 -1.59 16.75 -13.03
N ALA A 71 -2.14 17.68 -12.26
CA ALA A 71 -1.46 18.94 -11.90
C ALA A 71 -0.16 18.74 -11.10
N ASP A 72 0.00 17.58 -10.48
CA ASP A 72 1.14 17.17 -9.68
C ASP A 72 1.59 15.77 -10.14
N PRO A 73 2.34 15.68 -11.26
CA PRO A 73 2.68 14.41 -11.90
C PRO A 73 3.42 13.46 -10.96
N ARG A 74 3.00 12.19 -10.92
CA ARG A 74 3.61 11.16 -10.07
C ARG A 74 4.14 9.99 -10.90
N PRO A 75 5.42 9.60 -10.74
CA PRO A 75 6.06 8.59 -11.57
C PRO A 75 5.58 7.16 -11.30
N GLY A 76 5.02 6.86 -10.13
CA GLY A 76 4.64 5.49 -9.76
C GLY A 76 5.88 4.60 -9.57
N GLY A 77 5.73 3.31 -9.91
CA GLY A 77 6.83 2.35 -9.87
C GLY A 77 6.94 1.54 -8.57
N GLY A 78 6.18 1.87 -7.53
CA GLY A 78 6.14 1.11 -6.28
C GLY A 78 5.43 -0.24 -6.44
N VAL A 79 5.99 -1.29 -5.85
CA VAL A 79 5.36 -2.63 -5.83
C VAL A 79 4.19 -2.63 -4.85
N GLN A 80 3.05 -3.13 -5.31
CA GLN A 80 1.81 -3.21 -4.55
C GLN A 80 1.30 -4.65 -4.51
N TYR A 81 0.90 -5.07 -3.32
CA TYR A 81 0.27 -6.35 -3.04
C TYR A 81 -1.17 -6.10 -2.65
N LEU A 82 -2.09 -6.83 -3.27
CA LEU A 82 -3.49 -6.80 -2.91
C LEU A 82 -3.89 -8.21 -2.50
N PHE A 83 -4.09 -8.43 -1.21
CA PHE A 83 -4.52 -9.73 -0.71
C PHE A 83 -6.00 -9.93 -1.01
N ASN A 84 -6.37 -11.13 -1.46
CA ASN A 84 -7.77 -11.50 -1.67
C ASN A 84 -8.55 -11.45 -0.35
N GLN A 85 -7.91 -11.97 0.72
CA GLN A 85 -8.35 -11.91 2.10
C GLN A 85 -7.13 -11.56 2.95
N PHE A 86 -7.30 -10.63 3.87
CA PHE A 86 -6.27 -10.19 4.78
C PHE A 86 -6.83 -10.21 6.20
N ASP A 87 -6.16 -10.94 7.09
CA ASP A 87 -6.52 -10.98 8.51
C ASP A 87 -5.87 -9.80 9.23
N THR A 88 -6.68 -8.94 9.83
CA THR A 88 -6.19 -7.77 10.57
C THR A 88 -5.41 -8.15 11.83
N ASP A 89 -5.58 -9.36 12.34
CA ASP A 89 -4.80 -9.85 13.49
C ASP A 89 -3.31 -10.05 13.13
N TRP A 90 -2.97 -10.08 11.84
CA TRP A 90 -1.57 -10.05 11.40
C TRP A 90 -0.90 -8.69 11.58
N ILE A 91 -1.64 -7.61 11.86
CA ILE A 91 -1.08 -6.29 12.08
C ILE A 91 -0.41 -6.25 13.45
N THR A 92 0.92 -6.15 13.45
CA THR A 92 1.73 -6.13 14.67
C THR A 92 2.10 -4.73 15.13
N GLU A 93 2.01 -3.73 14.25
CA GLU A 93 2.38 -2.35 14.56
C GLU A 93 1.47 -1.35 13.84
N ILE A 94 1.06 -0.31 14.55
CA ILE A 94 0.39 0.87 13.98
C ILE A 94 1.10 2.11 14.53
N ARG A 95 1.72 2.87 13.63
CA ARG A 95 2.34 4.16 13.95
C ARG A 95 1.52 5.27 13.33
N SER A 96 1.26 6.31 14.09
CA SER A 96 0.70 7.56 13.57
C SER A 96 1.69 8.69 13.77
N PHE A 97 1.81 9.53 12.76
CA PHE A 97 2.67 10.70 12.76
C PHE A 97 1.80 11.96 12.82
N SER A 98 2.32 13.01 13.45
CA SER A 98 1.77 14.36 13.31
C SER A 98 2.44 15.01 12.10
N ASN A 99 1.65 15.67 11.26
CA ASN A 99 2.18 16.51 10.18
C ASN A 99 2.75 17.82 10.74
#